data_AF-A0A7S3GZJ2-F1
#
_entry.id   AF-A0A7S3GZJ2-F1
#
_cell.length_a   1.000
_cell.length_b   1.000
_cell.length_c   1.000
_cell.angle_alpha   90.00
_cell.angle_beta   90.00
_cell.angle_gamma   90.00
#
_symmetry.space_group_name_H-M   'P 1'
#
loop_
_entity.id
_entity.type
_entity.pdbx_description
1 polymer ?
#
loop_
_entity_poly.entity_id
_entity_poly.type
_entity_poly.pdbx_seq_one_letter_code
_entity_poly.pdbx_strand_id
1 'polypeptide(L)'
;NSATRSYCPPVAADDGGPVGCAVLTGANSLYAGFSIRTRSGLGSLSPLQSALVSLGANGADAADILKVVWTGAETQATSELRQADEALLRTLAPQSVFTVVQPTSE
;
A
#
# COMPACT_ATOMS: atom_id res chain seq x y z
N ASN A 1 -4.04 5.38 -11.17
CA ASN A 1 -3.29 5.21 -9.90
C ASN A 1 -4.25 4.74 -8.81
N SER A 2 -3.98 3.67 -8.06
CA SER A 2 -4.87 3.21 -6.96
C SER A 2 -4.98 4.22 -5.81
N ALA A 3 -3.97 5.07 -5.63
CA ALA A 3 -3.97 6.15 -4.65
C ALA A 3 -5.15 7.12 -4.82
N THR A 4 -5.71 7.26 -6.04
CA THR A 4 -6.88 8.14 -6.27
C THR A 4 -8.17 7.61 -5.62
N ARG A 5 -8.19 6.35 -5.20
CA ARG A 5 -9.32 5.73 -4.49
C ARG A 5 -9.15 5.73 -2.97
N SER A 6 -8.03 6.27 -2.47
CA SER A 6 -7.74 6.31 -1.04
C SER A 6 -8.74 7.20 -0.30
N TYR A 7 -9.26 6.72 0.82
CA TYR A 7 -10.05 7.55 1.73
C TYR A 7 -9.11 8.17 2.76
N CYS A 8 -8.68 9.40 2.50
CA CYS A 8 -7.74 10.16 3.33
C CYS A 8 -8.32 11.55 3.60
N PRO A 9 -9.34 11.68 4.46
CA PRO A 9 -9.84 13.00 4.85
C PRO A 9 -8.69 13.79 5.50
N PRO A 10 -8.57 15.10 5.23
CA PRO A 10 -7.56 15.92 5.89
C PRO A 10 -7.87 15.97 7.39
N VAL A 11 -6.96 15.42 8.20
CA VAL A 11 -7.02 15.44 9.66
C VAL A 11 -6.04 16.48 10.21
N ALA A 12 -4.92 16.72 9.52
CA ALA A 12 -3.99 17.83 9.69
C ALA A 12 -3.33 18.24 8.35
N ALA A 13 -2.45 19.25 8.38
CA ALA A 13 -1.87 19.84 7.17
C ALA A 13 -0.76 18.98 6.51
N ASP A 14 -0.29 17.91 7.17
CA ASP A 14 0.93 17.18 6.79
C ASP A 14 0.73 15.66 6.76
N ASP A 15 -0.50 15.23 6.48
CA ASP A 15 -0.93 13.83 6.63
C ASP A 15 -0.39 12.91 5.54
N GLY A 16 0.50 13.39 4.68
CA GLY A 16 1.11 12.59 3.63
C GLY A 16 0.22 12.27 2.42
N GLY A 17 -0.98 12.85 2.33
CA GLY A 17 -1.84 12.74 1.15
C GLY A 17 -2.23 11.30 0.78
N PRO A 18 -2.85 11.07 -0.39
CA PRO A 18 -3.24 9.73 -0.82
C PRO A 18 -2.02 8.85 -1.12
N VAL A 19 -2.04 7.62 -0.62
CA VAL A 19 -1.03 6.59 -0.93
C VAL A 19 -1.69 5.33 -1.47
N GLY A 20 -0.98 4.56 -2.29
CA GLY A 20 -1.50 3.35 -2.91
C GLY A 20 -0.38 2.36 -3.25
N CYS A 21 -0.77 1.14 -3.58
CA CYS A 21 0.15 0.14 -4.09
C CYS A 21 -0.50 -0.77 -5.13
N ALA A 22 0.34 -1.53 -5.84
CA ALA A 22 -0.03 -2.65 -6.68
C ALA A 22 0.84 -3.85 -6.31
N VAL A 23 0.23 -5.04 -6.27
CA VAL A 23 0.85 -6.32 -5.92
C VAL A 23 0.76 -7.25 -7.12
N LEU A 24 1.90 -7.79 -7.56
CA LEU A 24 2.02 -8.81 -8.59
C LEU A 24 2.34 -10.16 -7.95
N THR A 25 1.57 -11.20 -8.28
CA THR A 25 1.79 -12.57 -7.77
C THR A 25 2.41 -13.49 -8.82
N GLY A 26 2.87 -14.67 -8.38
CA GLY A 26 3.39 -15.74 -9.24
C GLY A 26 2.41 -16.22 -10.31
N ALA A 27 1.12 -16.12 -10.04
CA ALA A 27 0.05 -16.42 -11.00
C ALA A 27 -0.21 -15.28 -12.01
N ASN A 28 0.69 -14.28 -12.11
CA ASN A 28 0.56 -13.11 -12.96
C ASN A 28 -0.75 -12.31 -12.70
N SER A 29 -1.24 -12.34 -11.46
CA SER A 29 -2.41 -11.58 -11.02
C SER A 29 -1.99 -10.25 -10.41
N LEU A 30 -2.83 -9.23 -10.59
CA LEU A 30 -2.60 -7.88 -10.05
C LEU A 30 -3.67 -7.50 -9.04
N TYR A 31 -3.22 -7.09 -7.85
CA TYR A 31 -4.08 -6.57 -6.79
C TYR A 31 -3.71 -5.14 -6.47
N ALA A 32 -4.70 -4.25 -6.39
CA ALA A 32 -4.51 -2.86 -6.05
C ALA A 32 -4.85 -2.62 -4.57
N GLY A 33 -4.00 -1.85 -3.89
CA GLY A 33 -4.21 -1.37 -2.54
C GLY A 33 -4.24 0.15 -2.48
N PHE A 34 -4.95 0.67 -1.50
CA PHE A 34 -5.09 2.09 -1.21
C PHE A 34 -5.17 2.31 0.30
N SER A 35 -4.73 3.46 0.78
CA SER A 35 -4.86 3.78 2.21
C SER A 35 -6.30 4.11 2.58
N ILE A 36 -6.72 3.62 3.75
CA ILE A 36 -7.96 4.04 4.41
C ILE A 36 -7.56 4.64 5.74
N ARG A 37 -7.86 5.91 5.95
CA ARG A 37 -7.57 6.60 7.21
C ARG A 37 -8.83 6.88 7.99
N THR A 38 -8.71 6.75 9.31
CA THR A 38 -9.74 7.15 10.26
C THR A 38 -9.35 8.45 10.94
N ARG A 39 -10.33 9.20 11.46
CA ARG A 39 -10.09 10.49 12.14
C ARG A 39 -9.13 10.36 13.33
N SER A 40 -9.21 9.26 14.07
CA SER A 40 -8.35 9.01 15.24
C SER A 40 -7.03 8.31 14.89
N GLY A 41 -6.83 7.93 13.63
CA GLY A 41 -5.75 7.03 13.20
C GLY A 41 -6.01 5.56 13.54
N LEU A 42 -6.76 5.25 14.60
CA LEU A 42 -7.09 3.88 15.00
C LEU A 42 -7.93 3.17 13.94
N GLY A 43 -7.51 1.96 13.57
CA GLY A 43 -8.18 1.17 12.52
C GLY A 43 -7.92 1.66 11.10
N SER A 44 -6.94 2.54 10.90
CA SER A 44 -6.47 2.87 9.55
C SER A 44 -5.82 1.66 8.90
N LEU A 45 -5.98 1.54 7.58
CA LEU A 45 -5.35 0.50 6.77
C LEU A 45 -4.32 1.12 5.83
N SER A 46 -3.15 0.49 5.79
CA SER A 46 -2.13 0.80 4.80
C SER A 46 -2.52 0.29 3.41
N PRO A 47 -1.88 0.80 2.34
CA PRO A 47 -2.05 0.27 1.00
C PRO A 47 -1.78 -1.23 0.90
N LEU A 48 -0.71 -1.73 1.51
CA LEU A 48 -0.42 -3.16 1.42
C LEU A 48 -1.47 -4.00 2.16
N GLN A 49 -1.95 -3.56 3.33
CA GLN A 49 -3.01 -4.26 4.06
C GLN A 49 -4.30 -4.38 3.23
N SER A 50 -4.73 -3.30 2.57
CA SER A 50 -5.92 -3.36 1.71
C SER A 50 -5.72 -4.23 0.47
N ALA A 51 -4.52 -4.22 -0.13
CA ALA A 51 -4.19 -5.13 -1.23
C ALA A 51 -4.22 -6.60 -0.78
N LEU A 52 -3.68 -6.91 0.41
CA LEU A 52 -3.68 -8.26 0.98
C LEU A 52 -5.09 -8.78 1.27
N VAL A 53 -6.01 -7.91 1.70
CA VAL A 53 -7.43 -8.26 1.84
C VAL A 53 -8.01 -8.68 0.49
N SER A 54 -7.75 -7.93 -0.58
CA SER A 54 -8.19 -8.28 -1.93
C SER A 54 -7.55 -9.59 -2.42
N LEU A 55 -6.25 -9.76 -2.20
CA LEU A 55 -5.51 -10.97 -2.54
C LEU A 55 -6.09 -12.21 -1.85
N GLY A 56 -6.29 -12.16 -0.53
CA GLY A 56 -6.86 -13.26 0.24
C GLY A 56 -8.34 -13.54 -0.09
N ALA A 57 -9.14 -12.50 -0.37
CA ALA A 57 -10.52 -12.66 -0.81
C ALA A 57 -10.65 -13.36 -2.17
N ASN A 58 -9.61 -13.30 -3.00
CA ASN A 58 -9.53 -13.99 -4.28
C ASN A 58 -8.77 -15.33 -4.20
N GLY A 59 -8.46 -15.82 -3.00
CA GLY A 59 -7.86 -17.14 -2.78
C GLY A 59 -6.38 -17.26 -3.16
N ALA A 60 -5.67 -16.13 -3.34
CA ALA A 60 -4.23 -16.13 -3.56
C ALA A 60 -3.45 -16.19 -2.24
N ASP A 61 -2.25 -16.76 -2.27
CA ASP A 61 -1.34 -16.79 -1.12
C ASP A 61 -0.45 -15.53 -1.09
N ALA A 62 -0.28 -14.95 0.09
CA ALA A 62 0.64 -13.83 0.28
C ALA A 62 2.11 -14.26 0.08
N ALA A 63 2.44 -15.54 0.26
CA ALA A 63 3.77 -16.08 -0.04
C ALA A 63 4.12 -16.04 -1.54
N ASP A 64 3.12 -16.00 -2.42
CA ASP A 64 3.29 -15.94 -3.88
C ASP A 64 3.53 -14.53 -4.42
N ILE A 65 3.62 -13.52 -3.56
CA ILE A 65 3.89 -12.14 -3.98
C ILE A 65 5.31 -12.05 -4.56
N LEU A 66 5.41 -11.61 -5.81
CA LEU A 66 6.68 -11.38 -6.50
C LEU A 66 7.15 -9.93 -6.37
N LYS A 67 6.22 -8.99 -6.51
CA LYS A 67 6.56 -7.56 -6.55
C LYS A 67 5.44 -6.71 -5.97
N VAL A 68 5.83 -5.67 -5.23
CA VAL A 68 4.95 -4.59 -4.78
C VAL A 68 5.49 -3.27 -5.33
N VAL A 69 4.62 -2.51 -5.98
CA VAL A 69 4.88 -1.12 -6.36
C VAL A 69 4.08 -0.21 -5.45
N TRP A 70 4.75 0.66 -4.71
CA TRP A 70 4.17 1.58 -3.75
C TRP A 70 4.27 3.01 -4.28
N THR A 71 3.23 3.82 -4.09
CA THR A 71 3.20 5.22 -4.56
C THR A 71 2.53 6.14 -3.54
N GLY A 72 3.07 7.34 -3.40
CA GLY A 72 2.63 8.34 -2.44
C GLY A 72 3.58 9.53 -2.43
N ALA A 73 3.11 10.69 -1.95
CA ALA A 73 3.97 11.86 -1.77
C ALA A 73 5.07 11.56 -0.73
N GLU A 74 6.28 12.09 -0.92
CA GLU A 74 7.37 11.95 0.04
C GLU A 74 7.18 12.93 1.22
N THR A 75 6.64 12.43 2.33
CA THR A 75 6.44 13.17 3.59
C THR A 75 6.91 12.29 4.75
N GLN A 76 7.01 12.85 5.95
CA GLN A 76 7.34 12.04 7.13
C GLN A 76 6.28 10.95 7.37
N ALA A 77 5.00 11.32 7.34
CA ALA A 77 3.89 10.39 7.57
C ALA A 77 3.85 9.24 6.55
N THR A 78 4.05 9.53 5.26
CA THR A 78 4.11 8.48 4.23
C THR A 78 5.37 7.63 4.33
N SER A 79 6.48 8.18 4.82
CA SER A 79 7.72 7.42 5.01
C SER A 79 7.57 6.35 6.09
N GLU A 80 6.92 6.67 7.21
CA GLU A 80 6.63 5.72 8.28
C GLU A 80 5.69 4.60 7.79
N LEU A 81 4.63 4.98 7.07
CA LEU A 81 3.69 4.02 6.50
C LEU A 81 4.34 3.09 5.46
N ARG A 82 5.21 3.65 4.61
CA ARG A 82 6.00 2.89 3.62
C ARG A 82 6.91 1.88 4.31
N GLN A 83 7.62 2.28 5.37
CA GLN A 83 8.50 1.39 6.12
C GLN A 83 7.71 0.25 6.78
N ALA A 84 6.51 0.54 7.30
CA ALA A 84 5.63 -0.49 7.84
C ALA A 84 5.15 -1.48 6.77
N ASP A 85 4.77 -0.98 5.58
CA ASP A 85 4.39 -1.83 4.44
C ASP A 85 5.56 -2.70 3.97
N GLU A 86 6.76 -2.14 3.87
CA GLU A 86 7.95 -2.88 3.48
C GLU A 86 8.30 -3.98 4.50
N ALA A 87 8.25 -3.68 5.81
CA ALA A 87 8.49 -4.66 6.87
C ALA A 87 7.44 -5.78 6.87
N LEU A 88 6.17 -5.45 6.63
CA LEU A 88 5.09 -6.44 6.48
C LEU A 88 5.36 -7.36 5.29
N LEU A 89 5.71 -6.80 4.13
CA LEU A 89 6.03 -7.58 2.94
C LEU A 89 7.20 -8.54 3.18
N ARG A 90 8.26 -8.09 3.85
CA ARG A 90 9.42 -8.92 4.19
C ARG A 90 9.07 -10.11 5.07
N THR A 91 8.02 -10.00 5.88
CA THR A 91 7.53 -11.08 6.73
C THR A 91 6.72 -12.11 5.93
N LEU A 92 5.92 -11.66 4.97
CA LEU A 92 5.01 -12.50 4.18
C LEU A 92 5.69 -13.15 2.97
N ALA A 93 6.50 -12.39 2.25
CA ALA A 93 7.19 -12.81 1.02
C ALA A 93 8.61 -12.23 1.00
N PRO A 94 9.58 -12.82 1.72
CA PRO A 94 10.93 -12.27 1.90
C PRO A 94 11.69 -12.03 0.59
N GLN A 95 11.41 -12.84 -0.43
CA GLN A 95 12.04 -12.80 -1.76
C GLN A 95 11.41 -11.79 -2.72
N SER A 96 10.31 -11.15 -2.32
CA SER A 96 9.62 -10.18 -3.16
C SER A 96 10.40 -8.87 -3.30
N VAL A 97 10.11 -8.15 -4.39
CA VAL A 97 10.69 -6.83 -4.67
C VAL A 97 9.73 -5.74 -4.23
N PHE A 98 10.18 -4.81 -3.38
CA PHE A 98 9.46 -3.59 -3.03
C PHE A 98 10.02 -2.41 -3.84
N THR A 99 9.18 -1.72 -4.61
CA THR A 99 9.57 -0.57 -5.44
C THR A 99 8.72 0.64 -5.10
N VAL A 100 9.34 1.80 -4.91
CA VAL A 100 8.65 3.07 -4.69
C VAL A 100 8.63 3.86 -5.99
N VAL A 101 7.47 4.41 -6.35
CA VAL A 101 7.29 5.27 -7.53
C VAL A 101 6.59 6.55 -7.10
N GLN A 102 7.20 7.69 -7.44
CA GLN A 102 6.63 9.01 -7.14
C GLN A 102 5.38 9.26 -8.00
N PRO A 103 4.35 9.93 -7.45
CA PRO A 103 3.21 10.36 -8.24
C PRO A 103 3.67 11.32 -9.34
N THR A 104 3.24 11.09 -10.58
CA THR A 104 3.38 12.10 -11.64
C THR A 104 2.32 13.17 -11.44
N SER A 105 2.72 14.44 -11.48
CA SER A 105 1.79 15.57 -11.56
C SER A 105 1.03 15.49 -12.88
N GLU A 106 -0.28 15.21 -12.81
CA GLU A 106 -1.22 15.42 -13.91
C GLU A 106 -1.84 16.83 -13.83
#